data_AF-A0A7C2SX29-F1
#
_entry.id   AF-A0A7C2SX29-F1
#
_cell.length_a   1.000
_cell.length_b   1.000
_cell.length_c   1.000
_cell.angle_alpha   90.00
_cell.angle_beta   90.00
_cell.angle_gamma   90.00
#
_symmetry.space_group_name_H-M   'P 1'
#
loop_
_entity.id
_entity.type
_entity.pdbx_description
1 polymer ?
#
loop_
_entity_poly.entity_id
_entity_poly.type
_entity_poly.pdbx_seq_one_letter_code
_entity_poly.pdbx_strand_id
1 'polypeptide(L)' 'MDTWHIYIIRCGDGSLYTGISTDPARRFVEHVRGGPRAARYLKGRGPLRLVFSREAGGRSAALRLERRIKRMPRADKLT' A
#
# COMPACT_ATOMS: atom_id res chain seq x y z
N MET A 1 -16.42 -14.62 1.07
CA MET A 1 -15.76 -13.76 0.06
C MET A 1 -14.84 -12.83 0.82
N ASP A 2 -13.53 -12.90 0.60
CA ASP A 2 -12.60 -12.03 1.33
C ASP A 2 -12.61 -10.61 0.75
N THR A 3 -12.78 -9.63 1.64
CA THR A 3 -12.68 -8.22 1.31
C THR A 3 -11.21 -7.83 1.13
N TRP A 4 -10.90 -7.26 -0.03
CA TRP A 4 -9.59 -6.70 -0.33
C TRP A 4 -9.59 -5.21 -0.06
N HIS A 5 -8.48 -4.74 0.49
CA HIS A 5 -8.22 -3.34 0.73
C HIS A 5 -7.09 -2.86 -0.17
N ILE A 6 -7.16 -1.60 -0.55
CA ILE A 6 -6.02 -0.85 -1.06
C ILE A 6 -5.40 -0.05 0.06
N TYR A 7 -4.08 0.11 0.03
CA TYR A 7 -3.35 0.92 1.00
C TYR A 7 -2.18 1.66 0.37
N ILE A 8 -1.77 2.75 1.02
CA ILE A 8 -0.64 3.57 0.62
C ILE A 8 0.29 3.76 1.82
N ILE A 9 1.57 3.52 1.58
CA ILE A 9 2.66 3.75 2.53
C ILE A 9 3.48 4.93 2.04
N ARG A 10 3.77 5.87 2.94
CA ARG A 10 4.78 6.91 2.74
C ARG A 10 6.10 6.45 3.35
N CYS A 11 7.15 6.48 2.53
CA CYS A 11 8.53 6.21 2.92
C CYS A 11 9.19 7.44 3.56
N GLY A 12 10.37 7.25 4.16
CA GLY A 12 11.16 8.31 4.78
C GLY A 12 11.60 9.40 3.79
N ASP A 13 11.91 9.00 2.54
CA ASP A 13 12.21 9.89 1.41
C ASP A 13 10.97 10.62 0.85
N GLY A 14 9.81 10.41 1.48
CA GLY A 14 8.54 10.92 1.02
C GLY A 14 7.95 10.13 -0.15
N SER A 15 8.62 9.18 -0.77
CA SER A 15 8.03 8.35 -1.84
C SER A 15 6.77 7.61 -1.36
N LEU A 16 5.86 7.31 -2.30
CA LEU A 16 4.62 6.59 -2.00
C LEU A 16 4.66 5.20 -2.62
N TYR A 17 4.31 4.20 -1.81
CA TYR A 17 4.10 2.83 -2.24
C TYR A 17 2.62 2.48 -2.14
N THR A 18 2.03 2.00 -3.23
CA THR A 18 0.63 1.54 -3.26
C THR A 18 0.60 0.02 -3.36
N GLY A 19 -0.21 -0.63 -2.55
CA GLY A 19 -0.43 -2.07 -2.60
C GLY A 19 -1.86 -2.45 -2.22
N ILE A 20 -2.19 -3.73 -2.38
CA ILE A 20 -3.47 -4.31 -1.95
C ILE A 20 -3.25 -5.48 -0.99
N SER A 21 -4.17 -5.70 -0.06
CA SER A 21 -4.14 -6.83 0.86
C SER A 21 -5.52 -7.07 1.47
N THR A 22 -5.80 -8.30 1.90
CA THR A 22 -6.94 -8.61 2.78
C THR A 22 -6.71 -8.12 4.22
N ASP A 23 -5.46 -7.85 4.60
CA ASP A 23 -5.09 -7.34 5.92
C ASP A 23 -3.94 -6.31 5.80
N PRO A 24 -4.26 -5.03 5.53
CA PRO A 24 -3.26 -3.97 5.40
C PRO A 24 -2.43 -3.73 6.66
N ALA A 25 -3.01 -3.93 7.85
CA ALA A 25 -2.32 -3.69 9.11
C ALA A 25 -1.19 -4.72 9.30
N ARG A 26 -1.50 -6.01 9.14
CA ARG A 26 -0.49 -7.08 9.16
C ARG A 26 0.54 -6.89 8.06
N ARG A 27 0.11 -6.52 6.84
CA ARG A 27 1.02 -6.28 5.71
C ARG A 27 1.97 -5.11 5.96
N PHE A 28 1.47 -4.04 6.60
CA PHE A 28 2.29 -2.89 6.99
C PHE A 28 3.37 -3.29 8.01
N VAL A 29 3.01 -4.06 9.04
CA VAL A 29 3.98 -4.57 10.03
C VAL A 29 5.06 -5.43 9.36
N GLU A 30 4.70 -6.28 8.38
CA GLU A 30 5.68 -7.05 7.62
C GLU A 30 6.67 -6.17 6.86
N HIS A 31 6.21 -5.05 6.29
CA HIS A 31 7.07 -4.07 5.62
C HIS A 31 7.98 -3.34 6.61
N VAL A 32 7.45 -2.90 7.74
CA VAL A 32 8.22 -2.22 8.81
C VAL A 32 9.32 -3.13 9.36
N ARG A 33 9.05 -4.43 9.53
CA ARG A 33 10.05 -5.41 9.98
C ARG A 33 11.18 -5.66 8.97
N GLY A 34 11.01 -5.31 7.70
CA GLY A 34 12.06 -5.38 6.69
C GLY A 34 12.52 -6.78 6.26
N GLY A 35 11.72 -7.83 6.53
CA GLY A 35 12.06 -9.23 6.24
C GLY A 35 11.74 -9.69 4.80
N PRO A 36 11.84 -11.01 4.50
CA PRO A 36 11.61 -11.56 3.16
C PRO A 36 10.22 -11.30 2.58
N ARG A 37 9.23 -11.08 3.45
CA ARG A 37 7.84 -10.79 3.09
C ARG A 37 7.62 -9.31 2.73
N ALA A 38 8.55 -8.42 3.08
CA ALA A 38 8.44 -7.01 2.75
C ALA A 38 8.58 -6.79 1.24
N ALA A 39 7.92 -5.76 0.72
CA ALA A 39 8.13 -5.35 -0.66
C ALA A 39 9.59 -4.92 -0.84
N ARG A 40 10.27 -5.44 -1.87
CA ARG A 40 11.66 -5.07 -2.20
C ARG A 40 11.86 -3.56 -2.26
N TYR A 41 10.86 -2.83 -2.75
CA TYR A 41 10.89 -1.38 -2.85
C TYR A 41 11.01 -0.68 -1.49
N LEU A 42 10.37 -1.20 -0.45
CA LEU A 42 10.30 -0.59 0.89
C LEU A 42 11.51 -0.88 1.77
N LYS A 43 12.36 -1.86 1.36
CA LYS A 43 13.54 -2.26 2.12
C LYS A 43 14.51 -1.08 2.23
N GLY A 44 14.84 -0.69 3.47
CA GLY A 44 15.76 0.43 3.75
C GLY A 44 15.17 1.84 3.54
N ARG A 45 13.87 1.97 3.20
CA ARG A 45 13.21 3.28 2.97
C ARG A 45 12.45 3.81 4.19
N GLY A 46 12.81 3.34 5.39
CA GLY A 46 12.21 3.80 6.64
C GLY A 46 12.51 5.28 6.93
N PRO A 47 11.74 5.93 7.83
CA PRO A 47 10.57 5.40 8.52
C PRO A 47 9.37 5.24 7.59
N LEU A 48 8.68 4.10 7.69
CA LEU A 48 7.47 3.84 6.89
C LEU A 48 6.23 4.30 7.67
N ARG A 49 5.26 4.89 6.97
CA ARG A 49 3.97 5.30 7.54
C ARG A 49 2.83 4.82 6.65
N LEU A 50 1.86 4.11 7.23
CA LEU A 50 0.59 3.83 6.56
C LEU A 50 -0.22 5.13 6.55
N VAL A 51 -0.41 5.73 5.38
CA VAL A 51 -1.05 7.05 5.23
C VAL A 51 -2.46 6.97 4.67
N PHE A 52 -2.83 5.84 4.08
CA PHE A 52 -4.17 5.61 3.54
C PHE A 52 -4.47 4.12 3.52
N SER A 53 -5.70 3.75 3.83
CA SER A 53 -6.25 2.42 3.54
C SER A 53 -7.76 2.54 3.29
N ARG A 54 -8.27 1.76 2.34
CA ARG A 54 -9.71 1.69 2.06
C ARG A 54 -10.09 0.32 1.54
N GLU A 55 -11.30 -0.11 1.89
CA GLU A 55 -11.93 -1.26 1.25
C GLU A 55 -12.07 -1.04 -0.27
N ALA A 56 -11.80 -2.10 -1.03
CA ALA A 56 -11.84 -2.13 -2.48
C ALA A 56 -12.69 -3.30 -3.03
N GLY A 57 -13.45 -3.99 -2.16
CA GLY A 57 -14.29 -5.13 -2.54
C GLY A 57 -13.45 -6.37 -2.88
N GLY A 58 -13.75 -7.04 -3.99
CA GLY A 58 -13.01 -8.24 -4.41
C GLY A 58 -11.60 -7.96 -4.96
N ARG A 59 -10.78 -9.01 -5.07
CA ARG A 59 -9.39 -8.94 -5.58
C ARG A 59 -9.28 -8.20 -6.93
N SER A 60 -10.17 -8.52 -7.88
CA SER A 60 -10.16 -7.91 -9.21
C SER A 60 -10.48 -6.41 -9.17
N ALA A 61 -11.37 -5.99 -8.27
CA ALA A 61 -11.69 -4.57 -8.06
C ALA A 61 -10.50 -3.84 -7.42
N ALA A 62 -9.87 -4.44 -6.41
CA ALA A 62 -8.66 -3.91 -5.78
C ALA A 62 -7.51 -3.74 -6.78
N LEU A 63 -7.26 -4.72 -7.66
CA LEU A 63 -6.23 -4.62 -8.71
C LEU A 63 -6.54 -3.52 -9.75
N ARG A 64 -7.81 -3.32 -10.11
CA ARG A 64 -8.20 -2.20 -11.00
C ARG A 64 -7.96 -0.86 -10.31
N LEU A 65 -8.33 -0.74 -9.04
CA LEU A 65 -8.14 0.48 -8.27
C LEU A 65 -6.65 0.79 -8.08
N GLU A 66 -5.82 -0.21 -7.79
CA GLU A 66 -4.37 -0.05 -7.65
C GLU A 66 -3.74 0.51 -8.94
N ARG A 67 -4.12 -0.03 -10.10
CA ARG A 67 -3.66 0.48 -11.40
C ARG A 67 -4.10 1.93 -11.64
N ARG A 68 -5.33 2.28 -11.27
CA ARG A 68 -5.83 3.66 -11.38
C ARG A 68 -5.02 4.60 -10.48
N ILE A 69 -4.85 4.28 -9.19
CA ILE A 69 -4.08 5.10 -8.23
C ILE A 69 -2.62 5.24 -8.66
N LYS A 70 -2.00 4.18 -9.21
CA LYS A 70 -0.62 4.26 -9.72
C LYS A 70 -0.46 5.32 -10.81
N ARG A 71 -1.48 5.52 -11.66
CA ARG A 71 -1.50 6.52 -12.76
C ARG A 71 -1.90 7.93 -12.33
N MET A 72 -2.46 8.10 -11.12
CA MET A 72 -2.87 9.42 -10.65
C MET A 72 -1.66 10.31 -10.32
N PRO A 73 -1.78 11.64 -10.47
CA PRO A 73 -0.84 12.59 -9.90
C PRO A 73 -0.69 12.36 -8.40
N ARG A 74 0.50 12.63 -7.87
CA ARG A 74 0.81 12.41 -6.46
C ARG A 74 -0.13 13.18 -5.51
N ALA A 75 -0.60 14.36 -5.92
CA ALA A 75 -1.53 15.20 -5.16
C ALA A 75 -2.87 14.50 -4.90
N ASP A 76 -3.31 13.64 -5.82
CA ASP A 76 -4.65 13.04 -5.77
C ASP A 76 -4.64 11.66 -5.10
N LYS A 77 -3.47 11.14 -4.68
CA LYS A 77 -3.37 9.78 -4.13
C LYS A 77 -3.80 9.68 -2.66
N LEU A 78 -3.86 10.81 -1.95
CA LEU A 78 -4.13 10.87 -0.50
C LEU A 78 -5.46 11.54 -0.17
N THR A 79 -6.23 11.91 -1.20
CA THR A 79 -7.49 12.64 -1.12
C THR A 79 -8.63 11.71 -1.52
#